data_AF-C7MR24-F1
#
_entry.id   AF-C7MR24-F1
#
_cell.length_a   1.000
_cell.length_b   1.000
_cell.length_c   1.000
_cell.angle_alpha   90.00
_cell.angle_beta   90.00
_cell.angle_gamma   90.00
#
_symmetry.space_group_name_H-M   'P 1'
#
loop_
_entity.id
_entity.type
_entity.pdbx_description
1 polymer ?
#
loop_
_entity_poly.entity_id
_entity_poly.type
_entity_poly.pdbx_seq_one_letter_code
_entity_poly.pdbx_strand_id
1 'polypeptide(L)' 'MFAAVVDGSGYLSHQDSNHAKAYPVGVPESPGCEFDDEDFPAGSGLTLEQFTAALVEFLHTTKRPTNVRWATR' A
#
# COMPACT_ATOMS: atom_id res chain seq x y z
N MET A 1 -4.56 7.73 3.62
CA MET A 1 -3.59 6.65 3.34
C MET A 1 -3.22 6.03 4.66
N PHE A 2 -3.24 4.70 4.76
CA PHE A 2 -2.57 3.98 5.84
C PHE A 2 -1.28 3.38 5.32
N ALA A 3 -0.27 3.31 6.18
CA ALA A 3 1.03 2.76 5.85
C ALA A 3 1.57 1.98 7.05
N ALA A 4 2.15 0.82 6.79
CA ALA A 4 2.81 -0.01 7.80
C ALA A 4 4.08 -0.64 7.22
N VAL A 5 4.99 -1.06 8.10
CA VAL A 5 6.17 -1.86 7.73
C VAL A 5 6.19 -3.09 8.63
N VAL A 6 6.20 -4.28 8.02
CA VAL A 6 6.18 -5.58 8.72
C VAL A 6 7.13 -6.52 8.00
N ASP A 7 8.03 -7.17 8.74
CA ASP A 7 8.96 -8.20 8.24
C ASP A 7 9.68 -7.84 6.93
N GLY A 8 10.13 -6.58 6.81
CA GLY A 8 10.86 -6.09 5.63
C GLY A 8 9.98 -5.76 4.42
N SER A 9 8.65 -5.79 4.56
CA SER A 9 7.68 -5.37 3.55
C SER A 9 6.97 -4.09 3.97
N GLY A 10 6.71 -3.21 3.00
CA GLY A 10 5.94 -1.99 3.20
C GLY A 10 4.52 -2.14 2.66
N TYR A 11 3.53 -1.79 3.47
CA TYR A 11 2.11 -1.94 3.13
C TYR A 11 1.44 -0.58 3.02
N LEU A 12 0.56 -0.43 2.05
CA LEU A 12 -0.23 0.79 1.82
C LEU A 12 -1.69 0.47 1.61
N SER A 13 -2.56 1.35 2.09
CA SER A 13 -3.95 1.42 1.64
C SER A 13 -4.28 2.87 1.29
N HIS A 14 -5.09 3.05 0.26
CA HIS A 14 -5.50 4.37 -0.19
C HIS A 14 -6.97 4.39 -0.59
N GLN A 15 -7.67 5.45 -0.18
CA GLN A 15 -9.01 5.81 -0.62
C GLN A 15 -9.13 7.33 -0.63
N ASP A 16 -9.94 7.87 -1.54
CA ASP A 16 -10.28 9.29 -1.62
C ASP A 16 -11.71 9.45 -2.16
N SER A 17 -12.13 10.68 -2.51
CA SER A 17 -13.48 10.94 -3.02
C SER A 17 -13.79 10.31 -4.38
N ASN A 18 -12.75 9.90 -5.13
CA ASN A 18 -12.83 9.37 -6.49
C ASN A 18 -12.44 7.89 -6.56
N HIS A 19 -11.76 7.37 -5.53
CA HIS A 19 -11.23 6.01 -5.49
C HIS A 19 -11.68 5.29 -4.22
N ALA A 20 -12.36 4.16 -4.40
CA ALA A 20 -12.60 3.21 -3.33
C ALA A 20 -11.28 2.71 -2.73
N LYS A 21 -11.37 2.16 -1.51
CA LYS A 21 -10.22 1.57 -0.81
C LYS A 21 -9.56 0.50 -1.67
N ALA A 22 -8.26 0.65 -1.85
CA ALA A 22 -7.44 -0.25 -2.63
C ALA A 22 -6.08 -0.45 -1.97
N TYR A 23 -5.44 -1.55 -2.36
CA TYR A 23 -4.14 -1.99 -1.87
C TYR A 23 -3.20 -2.18 -3.06
N PRO A 24 -1.87 -2.03 -2.89
CA PRO A 24 -0.93 -2.36 -3.94
C PRO A 24 -1.02 -3.83 -4.36
N VAL A 25 -0.78 -4.09 -5.63
CA VAL A 25 -0.39 -5.42 -6.11
C VAL A 25 1.11 -5.54 -5.89
N GLY A 26 1.49 -6.17 -4.79
CA GLY A 26 2.87 -6.25 -4.32
C GLY A 26 3.54 -7.58 -4.64
N VAL A 27 4.43 -7.96 -3.75
CA VAL A 27 5.19 -9.21 -3.76
C VAL A 27 4.23 -10.36 -3.42
N PRO A 28 4.03 -11.37 -4.29
CA PRO A 28 3.04 -12.44 -4.07
C PRO A 28 3.21 -13.22 -2.76
N GLU A 29 4.45 -13.39 -2.31
CA GLU A 29 4.81 -14.07 -1.07
C GLU A 29 4.72 -13.20 0.19
N SER A 30 4.40 -11.90 0.05
CA SER A 30 4.22 -11.03 1.23
C SER A 30 3.03 -11.50 2.07
N PRO A 31 3.20 -11.67 3.39
CA PRO A 31 2.10 -12.08 4.26
C PRO A 31 1.04 -10.98 4.33
N GLY A 32 -0.20 -11.36 4.63
CA GLY A 32 -1.19 -10.38 5.10
C GLY A 32 -0.84 -9.94 6.51
N CYS A 33 -1.24 -8.72 6.90
CA CYS A 33 -1.09 -8.25 8.27
C CYS A 33 -2.30 -7.42 8.71
N GLU A 34 -2.72 -7.68 9.94
CA GLU A 34 -3.90 -7.06 10.54
C GLU A 34 -3.47 -6.14 11.67
N PHE A 35 -4.05 -4.95 11.70
CA PHE A 35 -3.96 -3.94 12.73
C PHE A 35 -5.37 -3.49 13.10
N ASP A 36 -5.53 -2.88 14.27
CA ASP A 36 -6.85 -2.50 14.79
C ASP A 36 -7.73 -1.71 13.81
N ASP A 37 -7.11 -0.86 12.97
CA ASP A 37 -7.81 0.00 12.00
C ASP A 37 -7.61 -0.41 10.53
N GLU A 38 -6.75 -1.40 10.24
CA GLU A 38 -6.39 -1.75 8.86
C GLU A 38 -6.00 -3.21 8.71
N ASP A 39 -6.50 -3.85 7.66
CA ASP A 39 -6.17 -5.22 7.29
C ASP A 39 -5.58 -5.21 5.87
N PHE A 40 -4.28 -5.49 5.79
CA PHE A 40 -3.54 -5.54 4.55
C PHE A 40 -3.56 -6.96 3.98
N PRO A 41 -4.12 -7.18 2.77
CA PRO A 41 -4.21 -8.50 2.17
C PRO A 41 -2.84 -9.13 1.93
N ALA A 42 -2.76 -10.46 1.99
CA ALA A 42 -1.60 -11.19 1.47
C ALA A 42 -1.33 -10.83 0.01
N GLY A 43 -0.05 -10.73 -0.36
CA GLY A 43 0.37 -10.29 -1.68
C GLY A 43 0.34 -8.77 -1.89
N SER A 44 -0.08 -7.96 -0.92
CA SER A 44 -0.12 -6.49 -1.03
C SER A 44 1.14 -5.78 -0.54
N GLY A 45 2.04 -6.50 0.12
CA GLY A 45 3.31 -5.97 0.62
C GLY A 45 4.26 -5.62 -0.52
N LEU A 46 4.79 -4.41 -0.51
CA LEU A 46 5.79 -3.93 -1.44
C LEU A 46 7.21 -4.17 -0.89
N THR A 47 8.20 -4.20 -1.78
CA THR A 47 9.59 -4.02 -1.34
C THR A 47 9.75 -2.64 -0.70
N LEU A 48 10.69 -2.48 0.23
CA LEU A 48 10.91 -1.18 0.89
C LEU A 48 11.27 -0.06 -0.10
N GLU A 49 11.94 -0.40 -1.20
CA GLU A 49 12.25 0.56 -2.27
C GLU A 49 10.97 1.07 -2.95
N GLN A 50 10.08 0.16 -3.38
CA GLN A 50 8.81 0.51 -4.00
C GLN A 50 7.89 1.26 -3.03
N PHE A 51 7.83 0.80 -1.78
CA PHE A 51 7.08 1.46 -0.71
C PHE A 51 7.55 2.90 -0.49
N THR A 52 8.87 3.10 -0.40
CA THR A 52 9.46 4.43 -0.20
C THR A 52 9.13 5.35 -1.37
N ALA A 53 9.30 4.86 -2.61
CA ALA A 53 8.97 5.64 -3.79
C ALA A 53 7.48 6.03 -3.84
N ALA A 54 6.58 5.11 -3.50
CA ALA A 54 5.13 5.37 -3.45
C ALA A 54 4.77 6.40 -2.37
N LEU A 55 5.36 6.29 -1.18
CA LEU A 55 5.13 7.22 -0.09
C LEU A 55 5.65 8.63 -0.42
N VAL A 56 6.84 8.74 -1.03
CA VAL A 56 7.39 10.01 -1.51
C VAL A 56 6.48 10.65 -2.56
N GLU A 57 5.99 9.87 -3.54
CA GLU A 57 5.04 10.38 -4.53
C GLU A 57 3.74 10.88 -3.86
N PHE A 58 3.20 10.13 -2.90
CA PHE A 58 2.01 10.55 -2.15
C PHE A 58 2.27 11.85 -1.39
N LEU A 59 3.40 12.01 -0.72
CA LEU A 59 3.72 13.22 0.06
C LEU A 59 3.86 14.46 -0.85
N HIS A 60 4.36 14.29 -2.07
CA HIS A 60 4.47 15.39 -3.03
C HIS A 60 3.14 15.75 -3.70
N THR A 61 2.28 14.77 -3.97
CA THR A 61 1.09 14.97 -4.81
C THR A 61 -0.20 15.04 -4.01
N THR A 62 -0.23 14.45 -2.82
CA THR A 62 -1.44 14.14 -2.02
C THR A 62 -2.47 13.30 -2.79
N LYS A 63 -2.04 12.57 -3.83
CA LYS A 63 -2.86 11.70 -4.67
C LYS A 63 -2.41 10.26 -4.57
N ARG A 64 -3.30 9.33 -4.94
CA ARG A 64 -2.97 7.90 -5.04
C ARG A 64 -1.70 7.71 -5.90
N PRO A 65 -0.62 7.14 -5.35
CA PRO A 65 0.63 6.92 -6.09
C PRO A 65 0.41 6.16 -7.39
N THR A 66 1.11 6.59 -8.44
CA THR A 66 1.01 6.01 -9.78
C THR A 66 2.13 5.03 -10.08
N ASN A 67 3.21 5.05 -9.29
CA ASN A 67 4.35 4.15 -9.42
C ASN A 67 4.09 2.71 -8.89
N VAL A 68 2.89 2.42 -8.41
CA VAL A 68 2.45 1.07 -8.03
C VAL A 68 1.10 0.75 -8.64
N ARG A 69 0.84 -0.55 -8.88
CA ARG A 69 -0.46 -1.03 -9.33
C ARG A 69 -1.37 -1.22 -8.13
N TRP A 70 -2.66 -0.90 -8.30
CA TRP A 70 -3.65 -1.01 -7.23
C TRP A 70 -4.70 -2.05 -7.60
N ALA A 71 -5.13 -2.84 -6.61
CA ALA A 71 -6.29 -3.72 -6.71
C ALA A 71 -7.29 -3.38 -5.60
N THR A 72 -8.57 -3.35 -5.97
CA THR A 72 -9.66 -3.39 -5.00
C THR A 72 -9.81 -4.82 -4.50
N ARG A 73 -10.08 -4.97 -3.20
CA ARG A 73 -10.35 -6.27 -2.59
C ARG A 73 -11.68 -6.84 -3.10
#